data_AF-A0A7R9ZIB0-F1
#
_entry.id   AF-A0A7R9ZIB0-F1
#
_cell.length_a   1.000
_cell.length_b   1.000
_cell.length_c   1.000
_cell.angle_alpha   90.00
_cell.angle_beta   90.00
_cell.angle_gamma   90.00
#
_symmetry.space_group_name_H-M   'P 1'
#
loop_
_entity.id
_entity.type
_entity.pdbx_description
1 polymer ?
#
loop_
_entity_poly.entity_id
_entity_poly.type
_entity_poly.pdbx_seq_one_letter_code
_entity_poly.pdbx_strand_id
1 'polypeptide(L)'
;LEEIGNYETKQLINAIAKIADLLRKCWGVAGAGIISSNLARTKDGETVVFNPTVPGKRVYALFGFVAINGFSHQLRALDGLVMVLINDVAKVVHDEVYRWALGDSGQCNKNLGSAFLMVFRIGDFSEVHEKQRLATAVVFDGNGKSTARKVPTLRNMRGGRKKRKG
;
A
#
# COMPACT_ATOMS: atom_id res chain seq x y z
N LEU A 1 1.87 9.42 -49.48
CA LEU A 1 2.35 8.15 -48.88
C LEU A 1 3.04 8.39 -47.53
N GLU A 2 3.97 9.33 -47.41
CA GLU A 2 4.55 9.76 -46.11
C GLU A 2 3.50 10.23 -45.09
N GLU A 3 2.46 10.94 -45.55
CA GLU A 3 1.41 11.49 -44.68
C GLU A 3 0.55 10.41 -44.01
N ILE A 4 0.35 9.27 -44.68
CA ILE A 4 -0.42 8.12 -44.19
C ILE A 4 0.35 7.37 -43.12
N GLY A 5 1.66 7.13 -43.35
CA GLY A 5 2.54 6.51 -42.34
C GLY A 5 2.64 7.36 -41.07
N ASN A 6 2.60 8.68 -41.21
CA ASN A 6 2.62 9.60 -40.08
C ASN A 6 1.27 9.60 -39.31
N TYR A 7 0.15 9.45 -40.01
CA TYR A 7 -1.18 9.33 -39.39
C TYR A 7 -1.35 8.02 -38.62
N GLU A 8 -0.95 6.89 -39.20
CA GLU A 8 -1.01 5.56 -38.58
C GLU A 8 -0.08 5.49 -37.35
N THR A 9 1.13 6.05 -37.46
CA THR A 9 2.06 6.19 -36.33
C THR A 9 1.49 7.05 -35.20
N LYS A 10 0.82 8.17 -35.52
CA LYS A 10 0.14 9.01 -34.52
C LYS A 10 -0.99 8.27 -33.81
N GLN A 11 -1.77 7.46 -34.52
CA GLN A 11 -2.82 6.65 -33.90
C GLN A 11 -2.24 5.60 -32.95
N LEU A 12 -1.14 4.94 -33.35
CA LEU A 12 -0.44 3.97 -32.52
C LEU A 12 0.08 4.61 -31.23
N ILE A 13 0.72 5.79 -31.34
CA ILE A 13 1.21 6.54 -30.17
C ILE A 13 0.05 6.93 -29.24
N ASN A 14 -1.07 7.42 -29.81
CA ASN A 14 -2.25 7.76 -29.01
C ASN A 14 -2.88 6.55 -28.33
N ALA A 15 -2.89 5.38 -28.97
CA ALA A 15 -3.37 4.14 -28.38
C ALA A 15 -2.47 3.70 -27.21
N ILE A 16 -1.15 3.74 -27.40
CA ILE A 16 -0.17 3.41 -26.35
C ILE A 16 -0.30 4.37 -25.16
N ALA A 17 -0.47 5.67 -25.40
CA ALA A 17 -0.67 6.66 -24.36
C ALA A 17 -1.95 6.39 -23.54
N LYS A 18 -3.06 6.04 -24.21
CA LYS A 18 -4.32 5.68 -23.54
C LYS A 18 -4.18 4.40 -22.70
N ILE A 19 -3.45 3.40 -23.19
CA ILE A 19 -3.17 2.15 -22.46
C ILE A 19 -2.30 2.46 -21.23
N ALA A 20 -1.25 3.25 -21.38
CA ALA A 20 -0.39 3.65 -20.28
C ALA A 20 -1.15 4.46 -19.20
N ASP A 21 -2.05 5.35 -19.63
CA ASP A 21 -2.92 6.09 -18.71
C ASP A 21 -3.91 5.19 -17.98
N LEU A 22 -4.48 4.19 -18.66
CA LEU A 22 -5.39 3.24 -18.04
C LEU A 22 -4.65 2.36 -17.03
N LEU A 23 -3.45 1.87 -17.39
CA LEU A 23 -2.58 1.11 -16.50
C LEU A 23 -2.20 1.93 -15.26
N ARG A 24 -1.82 3.20 -15.41
CA ARG A 24 -1.54 4.10 -14.31
C ARG A 24 -2.74 4.25 -13.36
N LYS A 25 -3.95 4.40 -13.90
CA LYS A 25 -5.18 4.48 -13.11
C LYS A 25 -5.48 3.18 -12.36
N CYS A 26 -5.30 2.02 -13.01
CA CYS A 26 -5.51 0.70 -12.40
C CYS A 26 -4.51 0.38 -11.28
N TRP A 27 -3.29 0.92 -11.36
CA TRP A 27 -2.21 0.63 -10.42
C TRP A 27 -1.99 1.70 -9.34
N GLY A 28 -2.70 2.83 -9.42
CA GLY A 28 -2.63 3.93 -8.46
C GLY A 28 -1.26 4.60 -8.37
N VAL A 29 -1.09 5.49 -7.40
CA VAL A 29 0.13 6.29 -7.19
C VAL A 29 1.36 5.40 -6.93
N ALA A 30 1.18 4.31 -6.17
CA ALA A 30 2.25 3.38 -5.86
C ALA A 30 2.75 2.60 -7.10
N GLY A 31 1.84 2.12 -7.95
CA GLY A 31 2.23 1.36 -9.12
C GLY A 31 2.68 2.24 -10.30
N ALA A 32 2.26 3.51 -10.37
CA ALA A 32 2.84 4.49 -11.30
C ALA A 32 4.36 4.62 -11.15
N GLY A 33 4.87 4.61 -9.91
CA GLY A 33 6.31 4.64 -9.63
C GLY A 33 7.03 3.38 -10.12
N ILE A 34 6.41 2.19 -9.98
CA ILE A 34 6.95 0.91 -10.46
C ILE A 34 7.00 0.87 -11.98
N ILE A 35 5.92 1.32 -12.65
CA ILE A 35 5.88 1.41 -14.11
C ILE A 35 6.96 2.37 -14.61
N SER A 36 7.11 3.53 -13.96
CA SER A 36 8.13 4.51 -14.33
C SER A 36 9.55 3.99 -14.11
N SER A 37 9.80 3.15 -13.09
CA SER A 37 11.11 2.52 -12.91
C SER A 37 11.38 1.38 -13.89
N ASN A 38 10.33 0.78 -14.46
CA ASN A 38 10.42 -0.39 -15.34
C ASN A 38 10.37 0.00 -16.83
N LEU A 39 9.79 1.16 -17.17
CA LEU A 39 9.81 1.75 -18.51
C LEU A 39 11.22 2.22 -18.87
N ALA A 40 11.55 2.01 -20.14
CA ALA A 40 12.84 2.31 -20.75
C ALA A 40 13.36 3.72 -20.36
N ARG A 41 14.58 3.78 -19.81
CA ARG A 41 15.36 5.02 -19.71
C ARG A 41 16.50 4.97 -20.71
N THR A 42 16.68 6.04 -21.48
CA THR A 42 17.91 6.28 -22.22
C THR A 42 18.98 6.64 -21.20
N LYS A 43 20.00 5.78 -21.07
CA LYS A 43 21.20 6.08 -20.29
C LYS A 43 22.39 5.85 -21.23
N ASP A 44 23.24 6.85 -21.38
CA ASP A 44 24.46 6.79 -22.19
C ASP A 44 24.24 6.43 -23.68
N GLY A 45 23.14 6.94 -24.27
CA GLY A 45 22.85 6.77 -25.71
C GLY A 45 22.24 5.43 -26.12
N GLU A 46 22.16 4.46 -25.20
CA GLU A 46 21.47 3.19 -25.43
C GLU A 46 20.05 3.20 -24.84
N THR A 47 19.08 2.81 -25.66
CA THR A 47 17.70 2.61 -25.23
C THR A 47 17.63 1.29 -24.47
N VAL A 48 17.60 1.36 -23.14
CA VAL A 48 17.36 0.17 -22.31
C VAL A 48 15.89 -0.22 -22.47
N VAL A 49 15.64 -1.34 -23.16
CA VAL A 49 14.30 -1.91 -23.36
C VAL A 49 13.63 -2.17 -22.00
N PHE A 50 12.31 -1.94 -21.94
CA PHE A 50 11.45 -2.20 -20.77
C PHE A 50 11.89 -3.45 -20.00
N ASN A 51 12.21 -3.27 -18.71
CA ASN A 51 12.63 -4.36 -17.84
C ASN A 51 11.52 -4.63 -16.80
N PRO A 52 10.70 -5.69 -16.98
CA PRO A 52 9.64 -6.01 -16.04
C PRO A 52 10.14 -6.63 -14.72
N THR A 53 11.42 -7.02 -14.62
CA THR A 53 11.97 -7.78 -13.49
C THR A 53 12.90 -6.95 -12.60
N VAL A 54 12.74 -5.62 -12.59
CA VAL A 54 13.46 -4.74 -11.66
C VAL A 54 13.13 -5.13 -10.21
N PRO A 55 14.14 -5.29 -9.34
CA PRO A 55 13.92 -5.58 -7.93
C PRO A 55 13.04 -4.51 -7.25
N GLY A 56 12.03 -4.97 -6.50
CA GLY A 56 11.14 -4.10 -5.74
C GLY A 56 11.85 -3.39 -4.59
N LYS A 57 11.26 -2.28 -4.11
CA LYS A 57 11.74 -1.55 -2.93
C LYS A 57 11.04 -2.05 -1.66
N ARG A 58 11.78 -2.10 -0.56
CA ARG A 58 11.21 -2.37 0.77
C ARG A 58 10.52 -1.11 1.30
N VAL A 59 9.26 -1.25 1.69
CA VAL A 59 8.44 -0.16 2.20
C VAL A 59 7.77 -0.57 3.50
N TYR A 60 7.49 0.41 4.35
CA TYR A 60 6.58 0.25 5.47
C TYR A 60 5.17 0.66 5.04
N ALA A 61 4.19 -0.18 5.36
CA ALA A 61 2.79 0.10 5.08
C ALA A 61 1.89 -0.51 6.15
N LEU A 62 0.75 0.14 6.40
CA LEU A 62 -0.36 -0.38 7.20
C LEU A 62 -1.42 -0.95 6.28
N PHE A 63 -1.89 -2.17 6.58
CA PHE A 63 -2.96 -2.83 5.82
C PHE A 63 -4.24 -2.81 6.64
N GLY A 64 -5.31 -2.30 6.04
CA GLY A 64 -6.65 -2.31 6.60
C GLY A 64 -7.56 -3.21 5.78
N PHE A 65 -8.29 -4.09 6.46
CA PHE A 65 -9.30 -4.95 5.87
C PHE A 65 -10.67 -4.56 6.40
N VAL A 66 -11.60 -4.29 5.49
CA VAL A 66 -13.00 -4.01 5.81
C VAL A 66 -13.86 -5.01 5.06
N ALA A 67 -14.86 -5.57 5.71
CA ALA A 67 -15.82 -6.47 5.09
C ALA A 67 -17.24 -6.08 5.47
N ILE A 68 -18.17 -6.20 4.52
CA ILE A 68 -19.60 -6.02 4.74
C ILE A 68 -20.10 -7.22 5.54
N ASN A 69 -20.57 -6.96 6.76
CA ASN A 69 -21.07 -8.02 7.63
C ASN A 69 -22.38 -8.60 7.09
N GLY A 70 -22.53 -9.93 7.16
CA GLY A 70 -23.74 -10.61 6.69
C GLY A 70 -23.97 -10.50 5.17
N PHE A 71 -22.92 -10.25 4.38
CA PHE A 71 -23.03 -10.00 2.94
C PHE A 71 -23.82 -11.08 2.18
N SER A 72 -23.67 -12.37 2.53
CA SER A 72 -24.43 -13.45 1.86
C SER A 72 -25.94 -13.33 2.03
N HIS A 73 -26.42 -12.80 3.15
CA HIS A 73 -27.84 -12.52 3.37
C HIS A 73 -28.28 -11.33 2.53
N GLN A 74 -27.50 -10.24 2.57
CA GLN A 74 -27.78 -9.03 1.80
C GLN A 74 -27.78 -9.31 0.29
N LEU A 75 -26.87 -10.14 -0.20
CA LEU A 75 -26.78 -10.56 -1.59
C LEU A 75 -28.07 -11.25 -2.05
N ARG A 76 -28.64 -12.14 -1.22
CA ARG A 76 -29.91 -12.81 -1.54
C ARG A 76 -31.12 -11.90 -1.42
N ALA A 77 -31.09 -10.95 -0.49
CA ALA A 77 -32.22 -10.06 -0.23
C ALA A 77 -32.32 -8.88 -1.22
N LEU A 78 -31.17 -8.36 -1.68
CA LEU A 78 -31.12 -7.22 -2.61
C LEU A 78 -31.01 -7.65 -4.07
N ASP A 79 -30.62 -8.89 -4.36
CA ASP A 79 -30.42 -9.41 -5.72
C ASP A 79 -29.60 -8.43 -6.59
N GLY A 80 -30.16 -7.89 -7.67
CA GLY A 80 -29.48 -6.92 -8.55
C GLY A 80 -29.08 -5.59 -7.89
N LEU A 81 -29.69 -5.21 -6.76
CA LEU A 81 -29.38 -3.97 -6.04
C LEU A 81 -28.13 -4.08 -5.16
N VAL A 82 -27.57 -5.28 -4.99
CA VAL A 82 -26.35 -5.48 -4.19
C VAL A 82 -25.17 -4.67 -4.72
N MET A 83 -25.12 -4.42 -6.04
CA MET A 83 -24.05 -3.63 -6.66
C MET A 83 -24.13 -2.16 -6.25
N VAL A 84 -25.33 -1.62 -6.07
CA VAL A 84 -25.53 -0.25 -5.58
C VAL A 84 -25.00 -0.14 -4.14
N LEU A 85 -25.36 -1.10 -3.28
CA LEU A 85 -24.84 -1.17 -1.91
C LEU A 85 -23.31 -1.23 -1.87
N ILE A 86 -22.70 -2.11 -2.67
CA ILE A 86 -21.23 -2.24 -2.72
C ILE A 86 -20.59 -0.91 -3.15
N ASN A 87 -21.15 -0.23 -4.15
CA ASN A 87 -20.62 1.04 -4.63
C ASN A 87 -20.78 2.17 -3.61
N ASP A 88 -21.91 2.22 -2.89
CA ASP A 88 -22.13 3.19 -1.83
C ASP A 88 -21.16 2.99 -0.66
N VAL A 89 -20.96 1.73 -0.24
CA VAL A 89 -19.96 1.40 0.79
C VAL A 89 -18.55 1.70 0.29
N ALA A 90 -18.23 1.36 -0.96
CA ALA A 90 -16.92 1.65 -1.56
C ALA A 90 -16.63 3.15 -1.54
N LYS A 91 -17.62 3.98 -1.88
CA LYS A 91 -17.49 5.43 -1.84
C LYS A 91 -17.15 5.92 -0.45
N VAL A 92 -17.88 5.50 0.58
CA VAL A 92 -17.59 5.89 1.98
C VAL A 92 -16.20 5.44 2.41
N VAL A 93 -15.84 4.18 2.14
CA VAL A 93 -14.53 3.63 2.52
C VAL A 93 -13.40 4.38 1.81
N HIS A 94 -13.55 4.66 0.50
CA HIS A 94 -12.55 5.35 -0.29
C HIS A 94 -12.40 6.81 0.17
N ASP A 95 -13.50 7.51 0.43
CA ASP A 95 -13.49 8.89 0.92
C ASP A 95 -12.81 8.99 2.29
N GLU A 96 -13.07 8.03 3.19
CA GLU A 96 -12.44 7.98 4.51
C GLU A 96 -10.94 7.64 4.41
N VAL A 97 -10.57 6.66 3.58
CA VAL A 97 -9.15 6.35 3.35
C VAL A 97 -8.43 7.59 2.83
N TYR A 98 -8.99 8.26 1.83
CA TYR A 98 -8.43 9.49 1.28
C TYR A 98 -8.33 10.61 2.33
N ARG A 99 -9.37 10.79 3.15
CA ARG A 99 -9.41 11.80 4.22
C ARG A 99 -8.33 11.58 5.29
N TRP A 100 -8.12 10.34 5.72
CA TRP A 100 -7.13 10.01 6.75
C TRP A 100 -5.71 9.82 6.21
N ALA A 101 -5.55 9.67 4.89
CA ALA A 101 -4.29 9.38 4.24
C ALA A 101 -3.21 10.47 4.34
N LEU A 102 -3.45 11.63 4.96
CA LEU A 102 -2.48 12.75 5.03
C LEU A 102 -1.78 12.98 3.66
N GLY A 103 -2.54 13.01 2.57
CA GLY A 103 -2.05 13.06 1.19
C GLY A 103 -2.18 11.72 0.46
N ASP A 104 -1.22 11.39 -0.41
CA ASP A 104 -1.29 10.22 -1.31
C ASP A 104 -0.96 8.86 -0.65
N SER A 105 -0.85 8.82 0.68
CA SER A 105 -0.32 7.66 1.39
C SER A 105 -1.31 6.50 1.47
N GLY A 106 -2.61 6.78 1.54
CA GLY A 106 -3.69 5.80 1.62
C GLY A 106 -4.29 5.52 0.24
N GLN A 107 -4.40 4.24 -0.10
CA GLN A 107 -4.92 3.78 -1.37
C GLN A 107 -5.84 2.58 -1.15
N CYS A 108 -6.97 2.56 -1.85
CA CYS A 108 -7.83 1.39 -1.94
C CYS A 108 -7.28 0.47 -3.03
N ASN A 109 -6.63 -0.61 -2.63
CA ASN A 109 -5.84 -1.45 -3.54
C ASN A 109 -6.71 -2.51 -4.25
N LYS A 110 -7.69 -3.07 -3.54
CA LYS A 110 -8.55 -4.13 -4.08
C LYS A 110 -9.97 -4.05 -3.54
N ASN A 111 -10.95 -4.08 -4.44
CA ASN A 111 -12.36 -4.34 -4.14
C ASN A 111 -12.65 -5.82 -4.45
N LEU A 112 -13.11 -6.57 -3.44
CA LEU A 112 -13.42 -7.99 -3.50
C LEU A 112 -14.93 -8.25 -3.42
N GLY A 113 -15.75 -7.26 -3.81
CA GLY A 113 -17.20 -7.31 -3.73
C GLY A 113 -17.69 -7.05 -2.31
N SER A 114 -17.51 -8.02 -1.41
CA SER A 114 -17.92 -7.89 -0.01
C SER A 114 -16.85 -7.33 0.92
N ALA A 115 -15.61 -7.20 0.44
CA ALA A 115 -14.48 -6.76 1.24
C ALA A 115 -13.58 -5.80 0.48
N PHE A 116 -12.92 -4.94 1.24
CA PHE A 116 -12.08 -3.86 0.75
C PHE A 116 -10.71 -3.96 1.42
N LEU A 117 -9.65 -3.94 0.61
CA LEU A 117 -8.27 -3.86 1.05
C LEU A 117 -7.77 -2.43 0.87
N MET A 118 -7.38 -1.82 1.98
CA MET A 118 -6.81 -0.48 2.02
C MET A 118 -5.36 -0.58 2.46
N VAL A 119 -4.50 0.23 1.87
CA VAL A 119 -3.08 0.25 2.16
C VAL A 119 -2.66 1.69 2.42
N PHE A 120 -2.05 1.94 3.57
CA PHE A 120 -1.44 3.22 3.90
C PHE A 120 0.08 3.07 3.86
N ARG A 121 0.72 3.60 2.82
CA ARG A 121 2.18 3.59 2.67
C ARG A 121 2.79 4.62 3.62
N ILE A 122 3.60 4.15 4.57
CA ILE A 122 4.28 5.01 5.53
C ILE A 122 5.54 5.63 4.90
N GLY A 123 6.31 4.84 4.14
CA GLY A 123 7.54 5.32 3.51
C GLY A 123 8.48 4.19 3.07
N ASP A 124 9.60 4.55 2.44
CA ASP A 124 10.66 3.58 2.11
C ASP A 124 11.38 3.14 3.39
N PHE A 125 11.90 1.91 3.38
CA PHE A 125 12.58 1.32 4.55
C PHE A 125 13.65 2.25 5.15
N SER A 126 14.53 2.79 4.32
CA SER A 126 15.63 3.67 4.75
C SER A 126 15.13 5.01 5.29
N GLU A 127 14.14 5.60 4.64
CA GLU A 127 13.56 6.89 5.02
C GLU A 127 12.88 6.80 6.40
N VAL A 128 12.09 5.74 6.62
CA VAL A 128 11.38 5.52 7.89
C VAL A 128 12.38 5.29 9.03
N HIS A 129 13.43 4.50 8.81
CA HIS A 129 14.47 4.28 9.83
C HIS A 129 15.23 5.55 10.18
N GLU A 130 15.53 6.39 9.19
CA GLU A 130 16.20 7.66 9.44
C GLU A 130 15.32 8.59 10.28
N LYS A 131 14.05 8.77 9.88
CA LYS A 131 13.07 9.54 10.65
C LYS A 131 12.88 9.01 12.07
N GLN A 132 12.85 7.68 12.23
CA GLN A 132 12.76 7.06 13.55
C GLN A 132 14.00 7.35 14.41
N ARG A 133 15.21 7.29 13.84
CA ARG A 133 16.45 7.61 14.56
C ARG A 133 16.45 9.07 15.04
N LEU A 134 16.09 9.99 14.15
CA LEU A 134 16.00 11.42 14.47
C LEU A 134 14.94 11.70 15.54
N ALA A 135 13.75 11.11 15.42
CA ALA A 135 12.69 11.25 16.41
C ALA A 135 13.09 10.68 17.78
N THR A 136 13.76 9.53 17.79
CA THR A 136 14.29 8.90 19.02
C THR A 136 15.29 9.82 19.69
N ALA A 137 16.20 10.43 18.93
CA ALA A 137 17.15 11.40 19.48
C ALA A 137 16.40 12.55 20.18
N VAL A 138 15.43 13.19 19.52
CA VAL A 138 14.70 14.32 20.11
C VAL A 138 13.85 13.92 21.33
N VAL A 139 13.20 12.76 21.32
CA VAL A 139 12.31 12.31 22.40
C VAL A 139 13.08 11.92 23.67
N PHE A 140 14.31 11.40 23.51
CA PHE A 140 15.11 10.90 24.64
C PHE A 140 16.25 11.83 25.08
N ASP A 141 16.45 12.97 24.41
CA ASP A 141 17.45 13.99 24.81
C ASP A 141 16.92 14.95 25.89
N GLY A 142 15.62 14.90 26.19
CA GLY A 142 14.94 15.71 27.21
C GLY A 142 14.89 15.06 28.60
N ASN A 143 15.99 15.13 29.33
CA ASN A 143 16.08 15.15 30.80
C ASN A 143 15.82 13.86 31.61
N GLY A 144 16.88 13.43 32.33
CA GLY A 144 16.77 12.81 33.65
C GLY A 144 16.91 11.29 33.68
N LYS A 145 17.91 10.84 34.43
CA LYS A 145 18.13 9.46 34.91
C LYS A 145 16.82 8.72 35.24
N SER A 146 16.22 8.07 34.25
CA SER A 146 15.14 7.11 34.45
C SER A 146 15.81 5.76 34.64
N THR A 147 15.84 5.30 35.89
CA THR A 147 16.27 3.96 36.28
C THR A 147 15.55 2.94 35.39
N ALA A 148 16.32 2.29 34.50
CA ALA A 148 15.84 1.21 33.66
C ALA A 148 15.20 0.13 34.55
N ARG A 149 13.87 0.12 34.60
CA ARG A 149 13.12 -0.94 35.27
C ARG A 149 13.29 -2.18 34.42
N LYS A 150 14.24 -3.05 34.81
CA LYS A 150 14.44 -4.36 34.17
C LYS A 150 13.10 -5.10 34.17
N VAL A 151 12.50 -5.22 32.99
CA VAL A 151 11.37 -6.10 32.75
C VAL A 151 11.85 -7.53 33.01
N PRO A 152 11.28 -8.27 33.97
CA PRO A 152 11.69 -9.65 34.20
C PRO A 152 11.30 -10.46 32.96
N THR A 153 12.30 -11.06 32.31
CA THR A 153 12.05 -12.02 31.25
C THR A 153 11.28 -13.21 31.83
N LEU A 154 10.22 -13.63 31.13
CA LEU A 154 9.30 -14.75 31.45
C LEU A 154 9.98 -16.13 31.59
N ARG A 155 11.31 -16.19 31.62
CA ARG A 155 12.09 -17.44 31.67
C ARG A 155 12.29 -17.98 33.10
N ASN A 156 12.00 -17.19 34.15
CA ASN A 156 12.22 -17.58 35.55
C ASN A 156 10.98 -18.03 36.34
N MET A 157 9.81 -18.21 35.71
CA MET A 157 8.59 -18.69 36.40
C MET A 157 8.42 -20.22 36.40
N ARG A 158 9.37 -21.01 35.86
CA ARG A 158 9.32 -22.48 35.88
C ARG A 158 10.45 -23.06 36.73
N GLY A 159 10.35 -22.93 38.05
CA GLY A 159 11.31 -23.56 38.96
C GLY A 159 10.93 -23.39 40.42
N GLY A 160 9.89 -24.09 40.88
CA GLY A 160 9.54 -24.03 42.30
C GLY A 160 8.25 -24.72 42.74
N ARG A 161 7.90 -25.89 42.19
CA ARG A 161 6.81 -26.71 42.78
C ARG A 161 7.36 -27.47 43.98
N LYS A 162 7.35 -26.83 45.16
CA LYS A 162 7.70 -27.43 46.45
C LYS A 162 6.71 -28.56 46.76
N LYS A 163 7.22 -29.80 46.88
CA LYS A 163 6.49 -30.96 47.43
C LYS A 163 6.04 -30.62 48.86
N ARG A 164 4.74 -30.68 49.14
CA ARG A 164 4.20 -30.86 50.50
C ARG A 164 4.21 -32.36 50.79
N LYS A 165 4.96 -32.78 51.80
CA LYS A 165 4.88 -34.08 52.47
C LYS A 165 4.35 -33.82 53.88
N GLY A 166 3.52 -34.75 54.38
CA GLY A 166 3.10 -34.84 55.78
C GLY A 166 1.80 -34.13 56.03
#